data_AF-A0A6N0NUD7-F1
#
_entry.id   AF-A0A6N0NUD7-F1
#
_cell.length_a   1.000
_cell.length_b   1.000
_cell.length_c   1.000
_cell.angle_alpha   90.00
_cell.angle_beta   90.00
_cell.angle_gamma   90.00
#
_symmetry.space_group_name_H-M   'P 1'
#
loop_
_entity.id
_entity.type
_entity.pdbx_description
1 polymer ?
#
loop_
_entity_poly.entity_id
_entity_poly.type
_entity_poly.pdbx_seq_one_letter_code
_entity_poly.pdbx_strand_id
1 'polypeptide(L)'
;MRLTLVGIALIFLGFILTFIGAFTSTSFSTSPAVGGVVLIGPFPIIFGKGYSGEVIPLIIIGLIFTVISVIFFLSSIWFIRKAGKE
;
A
#
# COMPACT_ATOMS: atom_id res chain seq x y z
N MET A 1 -21.30 -3.69 24.83
CA MET A 1 -19.84 -3.75 25.04
C MET A 1 -19.24 -5.13 24.76
N ARG A 2 -19.83 -6.26 25.19
CA ARG A 2 -19.26 -7.59 24.95
C ARG A 2 -19.10 -7.95 23.45
N LEU A 3 -20.08 -7.60 22.61
CA LEU A 3 -20.03 -7.87 21.17
C LEU A 3 -18.98 -7.01 20.44
N THR A 4 -18.77 -5.78 20.90
CA THR A 4 -17.74 -4.87 20.37
C THR A 4 -16.33 -5.42 20.64
N LEU A 5 -16.11 -6.00 21.83
CA LEU A 5 -14.83 -6.61 22.20
C LEU A 5 -14.54 -7.85 21.35
N VAL A 6 -15.56 -8.67 21.07
CA VAL A 6 -15.44 -9.81 20.14
C VAL A 6 -15.14 -9.35 18.72
N GLY A 7 -15.79 -8.28 18.25
CA GLY A 7 -15.50 -7.69 16.93
C GLY A 7 -14.06 -7.19 16.81
N ILE A 8 -13.56 -6.48 17.82
CA ILE A 8 -12.17 -6.01 17.86
C ILE A 8 -11.19 -7.19 17.84
N ALA A 9 -11.47 -8.24 18.62
CA ALA A 9 -10.64 -9.45 18.63
C ALA A 9 -10.59 -10.16 17.27
N LEU A 10 -11.74 -10.22 16.56
CA LEU A 10 -11.82 -10.78 15.21
C LEU A 10 -11.01 -9.97 14.18
N ILE A 11 -11.07 -8.64 14.24
CA ILE A 11 -10.27 -7.76 13.38
C ILE A 11 -8.77 -7.98 13.64
N PHE A 12 -8.37 -8.04 14.92
CA PHE A 12 -6.98 -8.30 15.30
C PHE A 12 -6.49 -9.66 14.83
N LEU A 13 -7.34 -10.69 14.95
CA LEU A 13 -7.02 -12.02 14.47
C LEU A 13 -6.82 -12.01 12.95
N GLY A 14 -7.72 -11.37 12.20
CA GLY A 14 -7.58 -11.21 10.75
C GLY A 14 -6.30 -10.46 10.35
N PHE A 15 -5.91 -9.43 11.10
CA PHE A 15 -4.65 -8.72 10.90
C PHE A 15 -3.45 -9.65 11.11
N ILE A 16 -3.42 -10.42 12.21
CA ILE A 16 -2.33 -11.36 12.52
C ILE A 16 -2.21 -12.44 11.43
N LEU A 17 -3.32 -13.01 10.95
CA LEU A 17 -3.29 -13.99 9.86
C LEU A 17 -2.73 -13.39 8.56
N THR A 18 -3.14 -12.17 8.22
CA THR A 18 -2.65 -11.47 7.02
C THR A 18 -1.15 -11.16 7.14
N PHE A 19 -0.73 -10.74 8.33
CA PHE A 19 0.67 -10.44 8.63
C PHE A 19 1.54 -11.70 8.51
N ILE A 20 1.16 -12.80 9.16
CA ILE A 20 1.88 -14.09 9.04
C ILE A 20 1.91 -14.54 7.58
N GLY A 21 0.78 -14.45 6.87
CA GLY A 21 0.69 -14.76 5.44
C GLY A 21 1.72 -14.00 4.61
N ALA A 22 1.86 -12.69 4.85
CA ALA A 22 2.83 -11.83 4.16
C ALA A 22 4.30 -12.19 4.45
N PHE A 23 4.61 -12.68 5.66
CA PHE A 23 5.96 -13.16 5.98
C PHE A 23 6.23 -14.54 5.36
N THR A 24 5.25 -15.44 5.36
CA THR A 24 5.41 -16.80 4.82
C THR A 24 5.46 -16.87 3.30
N SER A 25 4.88 -15.89 2.58
CA SER A 25 4.99 -15.78 1.13
C SER A 25 6.38 -15.33 0.66
N THR A 26 7.23 -14.86 1.57
CA THR A 26 8.66 -14.60 1.30
C THR A 26 9.41 -15.94 1.34
N SER A 27 9.26 -16.74 0.29
CA SER A 27 10.01 -17.98 0.14
C SER A 27 11.51 -17.66 0.08
N PHE A 28 12.32 -18.38 0.85
CA PHE A 28 13.79 -18.32 0.90
C PHE A 28 14.46 -18.83 -0.41
N SER A 29 13.94 -18.46 -1.58
CA SER A 29 14.65 -18.70 -2.83
C SER A 29 15.79 -17.68 -2.95
N THR A 30 16.97 -18.17 -3.29
CA THR A 30 18.29 -17.51 -3.28
C THR A 30 18.45 -16.34 -4.27
N SER A 31 17.35 -15.78 -4.78
CA SER A 31 17.36 -14.59 -5.62
C SER A 31 16.30 -13.62 -5.08
N PRO A 32 16.68 -12.43 -4.59
CA PRO A 32 15.75 -11.48 -3.98
C PRO A 32 14.82 -10.88 -5.05
N ALA A 33 13.76 -11.61 -5.36
CA ALA A 33 12.68 -11.17 -6.23
C ALA A 33 11.86 -10.12 -5.48
N VAL A 34 12.01 -8.86 -5.89
CA VAL A 34 11.29 -7.67 -5.39
C VAL A 34 11.63 -7.26 -3.95
N GLY A 35 12.42 -6.19 -3.83
CA GLY A 35 12.82 -5.55 -2.57
C GLY A 35 11.80 -4.56 -2.01
N GLY A 36 10.59 -4.47 -2.57
CA GLY A 36 9.48 -3.65 -2.04
C GLY A 36 9.18 -2.38 -2.86
N VAL A 37 8.11 -1.69 -2.45
CA VAL A 37 7.63 -0.43 -3.06
C VAL A 37 7.66 0.67 -1.99
N VAL A 38 8.36 1.76 -2.26
CA VAL A 38 8.40 2.96 -1.40
C VAL A 38 7.69 4.10 -2.13
N LEU A 39 6.73 4.75 -1.46
CA LEU A 39 6.06 5.93 -1.99
C LEU A 39 6.81 7.19 -1.52
N ILE A 40 7.43 7.94 -2.44
CA ILE A 40 8.00 9.26 -2.15
C ILE A 40 7.05 10.32 -2.73
N GLY A 41 6.22 10.90 -1.87
CA GLY A 41 5.08 11.70 -2.34
C GLY A 41 4.12 10.84 -3.17
N PRO A 42 3.51 11.37 -4.25
CA PRO A 42 2.66 10.56 -5.11
C PRO A 42 3.45 9.57 -5.97
N PHE A 43 4.79 9.63 -6.02
CA PHE A 43 5.57 8.80 -6.94
C PHE A 43 5.98 7.46 -6.30
N PRO A 44 5.63 6.32 -6.92
CA PRO A 44 6.00 5.01 -6.42
C PRO A 44 7.38 4.61 -6.93
N ILE A 45 8.24 4.14 -6.03
CA ILE A 45 9.57 3.64 -6.37
C ILE A 45 9.63 2.15 -6.01
N ILE A 46 9.82 1.31 -7.03
CA ILE A 46 9.91 -0.14 -6.89
C ILE A 46 11.39 -0.54 -6.88
N PHE A 47 11.81 -1.32 -5.88
CA PHE A 47 13.19 -1.81 -5.74
C PHE A 47 13.21 -3.35 -5.78
N GLY A 48 14.31 -3.96 -6.23
CA GLY A 48 14.51 -5.42 -6.28
C GLY A 48 15.26 -5.92 -7.53
N LYS A 49 15.80 -7.15 -7.50
CA LYS A 49 16.42 -7.81 -8.67
C LYS A 49 15.62 -9.05 -9.06
N GLY A 50 14.86 -8.91 -10.15
CA GLY A 50 14.03 -9.98 -10.69
C GLY A 50 12.77 -9.40 -11.30
N TYR A 51 12.87 -8.95 -12.54
CA TYR A 51 11.69 -8.67 -13.37
C TYR A 51 11.09 -10.01 -13.82
N SER A 52 10.68 -10.87 -12.88
CA SER A 52 9.76 -11.96 -13.16
C SER A 52 8.35 -11.36 -13.28
N GLY A 53 7.50 -11.89 -14.16
CA GLY A 53 6.17 -11.32 -14.44
C GLY A 53 5.25 -11.15 -13.21
N GLU A 54 5.62 -11.72 -12.07
CA GLU A 54 4.96 -11.56 -10.77
C GLU A 54 5.03 -10.15 -10.18
N VAL A 55 5.91 -9.27 -10.70
CA VAL A 55 5.99 -7.86 -10.26
C VAL A 55 4.93 -6.97 -10.91
N ILE A 56 4.36 -7.41 -12.03
CA ILE A 56 3.41 -6.62 -12.83
C ILE A 56 2.16 -6.22 -12.02
N PRO A 57 1.52 -7.12 -11.23
CA PRO A 57 0.38 -6.75 -10.40
C PRO A 57 0.71 -5.69 -9.35
N LEU A 58 1.89 -5.75 -8.73
CA LEU A 58 2.32 -4.75 -7.74
C LEU A 58 2.58 -3.38 -8.39
N ILE A 59 3.13 -3.35 -9.61
CA ILE A 59 3.31 -2.13 -10.38
C ILE A 59 1.95 -1.50 -10.72
N ILE A 60 0.98 -2.31 -11.15
CA ILE A 60 -0.38 -1.84 -11.45
C ILE A 60 -1.04 -1.26 -10.19
N ILE A 61 -0.94 -1.95 -9.05
CA ILE A 61 -1.48 -1.47 -7.77
C ILE A 61 -0.82 -0.13 -7.37
N GLY A 62 0.51 -0.04 -7.50
CA GLY A 62 1.27 1.16 -7.17
C GLY A 62 0.91 2.34 -8.07
N LEU A 63 0.71 2.09 -9.36
CA LEU A 63 0.25 3.09 -10.32
C LEU A 63 -1.16 3.61 -9.98
N ILE A 64 -2.10 2.71 -9.64
CA ILE A 64 -3.45 3.10 -9.24
C ILE A 64 -3.40 4.00 -7.99
N PHE A 65 -2.66 3.59 -6.96
CA PHE A 65 -2.52 4.40 -5.74
C PHE A 65 -1.86 5.76 -6.01
N THR A 66 -0.92 5.80 -6.94
CA THR A 66 -0.28 7.04 -7.39
C THR A 66 -1.29 8.00 -7.99
N VAL A 67 -2.11 7.53 -8.94
CA VAL A 67 -3.15 8.35 -9.58
C VAL A 67 -4.12 8.89 -8.53
N ILE A 68 -4.58 8.04 -7.61
CA ILE A 68 -5.47 8.44 -6.51
C ILE A 68 -4.80 9.51 -5.63
N SER A 69 -3.53 9.31 -5.27
CA SER A 69 -2.78 10.25 -4.42
C SER A 69 -2.58 11.60 -5.10
N VAL A 70 -2.27 11.62 -6.40
CA VAL A 70 -2.18 12.86 -7.21
C VAL A 70 -3.52 13.59 -7.25
N ILE A 71 -4.62 12.88 -7.50
CA ILE A 71 -5.97 13.48 -7.53
C ILE A 71 -6.30 14.11 -6.17
N PHE A 72 -6.00 13.40 -5.09
CA PHE A 72 -6.25 13.89 -3.74
C PHE A 72 -5.39 15.10 -3.39
N PHE A 73 -4.11 15.07 -3.77
CA PHE A 73 -3.17 16.17 -3.60
C PHE A 73 -3.62 17.43 -4.38
N LEU A 74 -3.99 17.28 -5.65
CA LEU A 74 -4.49 18.37 -6.48
C LEU A 74 -5.85 18.91 -5.99
N SER A 75 -6.73 18.04 -5.50
CA SER A 75 -8.01 18.48 -4.92
C SER A 75 -7.79 19.25 -3.63
N SER A 76 -6.89 18.79 -2.78
CA SER A 76 -6.49 19.47 -1.54
C SER A 76 -5.90 20.85 -1.85
N ILE A 77 -4.98 20.96 -2.82
CA ILE A 77 -4.38 22.24 -3.16
C ILE A 77 -5.40 23.22 -3.77
N TRP A 78 -6.36 22.71 -4.57
CA TRP A 78 -7.42 23.53 -5.13
C TRP A 78 -8.36 24.05 -4.03
N PHE A 79 -8.69 23.21 -3.04
CA PHE A 79 -9.53 23.57 -1.91
C PHE A 79 -8.86 24.65 -1.04
N ILE A 80 -7.57 24.49 -0.71
CA ILE A 80 -6.80 25.48 0.07
C ILE A 80 -6.72 26.82 -0.67
N ARG A 81 -6.51 26.80 -2.00
CA ARG A 81 -6.47 28.03 -2.80
C ARG A 81 -7.82 28.72 -2.93
N LYS A 82 -8.93 27.98 -2.85
CA LYS A 82 -10.28 28.55 -2.84
C LYS A 82 -10.60 29.19 -1.49
N ALA A 83 -10.18 28.57 -0.38
CA ALA A 83 -10.43 29.07 0.97
C ALA A 83 -9.67 30.38 1.32
N GLY A 84 -8.54 30.66 0.66
CA GLY A 84 -7.77 31.89 0.87
C GLY A 84 -8.22 33.11 0.06
N LYS A 85 -9.36 33.02 -0.66
CA LYS A 85 -9.93 34.11 -1.48
C LYS A 85 -11.21 34.71 -0.88
N GLU A 86 -11.52 34.40 0.37
CA GLU A 86 -12.63 35.00 1.12
C GLU A 86 -12.10 36.07 2.09
#